data_AF-A0A4Y2V6E5-F1
#
_entry.id   AF-A0A4Y2V6E5-F1
#
_cell.length_a   1.000
_cell.length_b   1.000
_cell.length_c   1.000
_cell.angle_alpha   90.00
_cell.angle_beta   90.00
_cell.angle_gamma   90.00
#
_symmetry.space_group_name_H-M   'P 1'
#
loop_
_entity.id
_entity.type
_entity.pdbx_description
1 polymer ?
#
loop_
_entity_poly.entity_id
_entity_poly.type
_entity_poly.pdbx_seq_one_letter_code
_entity_poly.pdbx_strand_id
1 'polypeptide(L)'
;MAIYFCLSGIHDLKSELVTCDPDLIETNMVLLQFPSPHFTSQDFVKRMAEVKKGDEEQVVVKAALWFKNSVRCVLHSDLKQEDVDCAMKKIRGIVS
;
A
#
# COMPACT_ATOMS: atom_id res chain seq x y z
N MET A 1 3.65 -9.89 -12.68
CA MET A 1 2.87 -8.82 -13.36
C MET A 1 2.16 -7.90 -12.36
N ALA A 2 1.37 -8.45 -11.41
CA ALA A 2 0.67 -7.67 -10.39
C ALA A 2 1.56 -6.69 -9.57
N ILE A 3 2.81 -7.07 -9.28
CA ILE A 3 3.71 -6.23 -8.49
C ILE A 3 4.13 -4.94 -9.20
N TYR A 4 4.36 -5.02 -10.51
CA TYR A 4 4.67 -3.83 -11.31
C TYR A 4 3.47 -2.89 -11.38
N PHE A 5 2.25 -3.42 -11.44
CA PHE A 5 1.03 -2.62 -11.42
C PHE A 5 0.83 -1.92 -10.07
N CYS A 6 1.09 -2.62 -8.96
CA CYS A 6 1.04 -2.04 -7.63
C CYS A 6 2.08 -0.92 -7.49
N LEU A 7 3.31 -1.16 -7.95
CA LEU A 7 4.38 -0.17 -7.89
C LEU A 7 4.13 1.05 -8.76
N SER A 8 3.77 0.87 -10.04
CA SER A 8 3.41 1.99 -10.92
C SER A 8 2.23 2.75 -10.34
N GLY A 9 1.23 2.03 -9.84
CA GLY A 9 0.05 2.61 -9.23
C GLY A 9 0.36 3.46 -8.00
N ILE A 10 1.36 3.11 -7.19
CA ILE A 10 1.79 3.88 -6.01
C ILE A 10 2.69 5.04 -6.44
N HIS A 11 3.63 4.82 -7.34
CA HIS A 11 4.51 5.85 -7.87
C HIS A 11 3.72 6.96 -8.58
N ASP A 12 2.67 6.61 -9.31
CA ASP A 12 1.79 7.55 -10.01
C ASP A 12 0.93 8.41 -9.08
N LEU A 13 0.79 8.03 -7.81
CA LEU A 13 0.05 8.87 -6.84
C LEU A 13 0.75 10.18 -6.55
N LYS A 14 2.08 10.24 -6.73
CA LYS A 14 2.91 11.42 -6.39
C LYS A 14 2.56 11.98 -5.00
N SER A 15 2.23 11.11 -4.06
CA SER A 15 1.81 11.48 -2.71
C SER A 15 3.03 11.92 -1.90
N GLU A 16 2.88 12.98 -1.10
CA GLU A 16 3.90 13.38 -0.11
C GLU A 16 3.91 12.47 1.12
N LEU A 17 2.85 11.66 1.30
CA LEU A 17 2.67 10.80 2.46
C LEU A 17 3.31 9.43 2.29
N VAL A 18 3.42 8.94 1.06
CA VAL A 18 3.96 7.62 0.74
C VAL A 18 4.83 7.66 -0.51
N THR A 19 5.93 6.93 -0.47
CA THR A 19 6.78 6.66 -1.64
C THR A 19 7.19 5.19 -1.67
N CYS A 20 7.58 4.70 -2.83
CA CYS A 20 8.19 3.39 -3.00
C CYS A 20 9.41 3.52 -3.90
N ASP A 21 10.45 2.76 -3.61
CA ASP A 21 11.63 2.68 -4.46
C ASP A 21 11.45 1.54 -5.48
N PRO A 22 11.39 1.83 -6.79
CA PRO A 22 11.30 0.83 -7.85
C PRO A 22 12.46 -0.16 -7.86
N ASP A 23 13.64 0.25 -7.37
CA ASP A 23 14.85 -0.55 -7.38
C ASP A 23 14.90 -1.52 -6.18
N LEU A 24 14.00 -1.36 -5.20
CA LEU A 24 13.86 -2.23 -4.03
C LEU A 24 12.74 -3.27 -4.15
N ILE A 25 12.29 -3.55 -5.37
CA ILE A 25 11.30 -4.61 -5.61
C ILE A 25 11.98 -5.98 -5.52
N GLU A 26 11.69 -6.71 -4.46
CA GLU A 26 12.08 -8.12 -4.36
C GLU A 26 10.91 -8.99 -4.80
N THR A 27 10.99 -9.64 -5.97
CA THR A 27 10.13 -10.72 -6.52
C THR A 27 8.59 -10.60 -6.38
N ASN A 28 8.07 -10.48 -5.16
CA ASN A 28 6.66 -10.33 -4.80
C ASN A 28 6.42 -9.31 -3.65
N MET A 29 7.40 -8.46 -3.33
CA MET A 29 7.35 -7.48 -2.25
C MET A 29 7.58 -6.06 -2.74
N VAL A 30 6.77 -5.14 -2.22
CA VAL A 30 6.93 -3.68 -2.38
C VAL A 30 7.20 -3.09 -1.00
N LEU A 31 8.23 -2.26 -0.90
CA LEU A 31 8.54 -1.51 0.31
C LEU A 31 8.00 -0.08 0.18
N LEU A 32 7.07 0.27 1.07
CA LEU A 32 6.55 1.61 1.20
C LEU A 32 7.30 2.36 2.28
N GLN A 33 7.67 3.59 1.97
CA GLN A 33 8.32 4.52 2.87
C GLN A 33 7.40 5.72 3.12
N PHE A 34 7.44 6.25 4.33
CA PHE A 34 6.56 7.33 4.77
C PHE A 34 7.44 8.51 5.19
N PRO A 35 7.81 9.41 4.26
CA PRO A 35 8.74 10.51 4.53
C PRO A 35 8.09 11.66 5.30
N SER A 36 6.76 11.78 5.25
CA SER A 36 6.03 12.84 5.93
C SER A 36 6.07 12.67 7.46
N PRO A 37 6.33 13.75 8.23
CA PRO A 37 6.24 13.71 9.69
C PRO A 37 4.79 13.65 10.20
N HIS A 38 3.80 13.89 9.34
CA HIS A 38 2.38 13.94 9.70
C HIS A 38 1.64 12.61 9.45
N PHE A 39 2.32 11.64 8.85
CA PHE A 39 1.73 10.36 8.51
C PHE A 39 2.75 9.25 8.62
N THR A 40 2.49 8.29 9.50
CA THR A 40 3.44 7.22 9.82
C THR A 40 3.04 5.90 9.17
N SER A 41 4.01 4.99 9.08
CA SER A 41 3.78 3.59 8.73
C SER A 41 2.73 2.93 9.64
N GLN A 42 2.69 3.29 10.93
CA GLN A 42 1.67 2.82 11.87
C GLN A 42 0.27 3.33 11.52
N ASP A 43 0.15 4.61 11.17
CA ASP A 43 -1.14 5.18 10.74
C ASP A 43 -1.65 4.49 9.47
N PHE A 44 -0.76 4.25 8.52
CA PHE A 44 -1.08 3.54 7.29
C PHE A 44 -1.56 2.11 7.56
N VAL A 45 -0.79 1.31 8.31
CA VAL A 45 -1.16 -0.08 8.63
C VAL A 45 -2.50 -0.13 9.36
N LYS A 46 -2.74 0.78 10.30
CA LYS A 46 -4.02 0.88 11.01
C LYS A 46 -5.18 1.16 10.03
N ARG A 47 -5.04 2.16 9.16
CA ARG A 47 -6.09 2.51 8.18
C ARG A 47 -6.33 1.43 7.13
N MET A 48 -5.29 0.70 6.74
CA MET A 48 -5.43 -0.44 5.82
C MET A 48 -6.24 -1.60 6.44
N ALA A 49 -6.20 -1.76 7.77
CA ALA A 49 -6.97 -2.76 8.49
C ALA A 49 -8.41 -2.33 8.83
N GLU A 50 -8.69 -1.03 8.87
CA GLU A 50 -10.03 -0.49 9.17
C GLU A 50 -10.95 -0.57 7.95
N VAL A 51 -12.21 -0.96 8.13
CA VAL A 51 -13.27 -0.79 7.12
C VAL A 51 -14.34 0.09 7.74
N LYS A 52 -14.65 1.21 7.09
CA LYS A 52 -15.66 2.16 7.54
C LYS A 52 -16.94 2.01 6.73
N LYS A 53 -18.04 2.36 7.38
CA LYS A 53 -19.36 2.39 6.75
C LYS A 53 -19.36 3.54 5.73
N GLY A 54 -19.34 3.18 4.44
CA GLY A 54 -19.27 4.14 3.33
C GLY A 54 -17.99 4.08 2.50
N ASP A 55 -17.01 3.26 2.88
CA ASP A 55 -15.86 2.99 2.01
C ASP A 55 -16.35 2.28 0.73
N GLU A 56 -15.90 2.75 -0.43
CA GLU A 56 -16.21 2.16 -1.74
C GLU A 56 -15.81 0.68 -1.76
N GLU A 57 -14.67 0.37 -1.15
CA GLU A 57 -14.12 -0.97 -1.05
C GLU A 57 -14.22 -1.49 0.39
N GLN A 58 -15.05 -2.51 0.61
CA GLN A 58 -15.24 -3.15 1.91
C GLN A 58 -14.18 -4.24 2.16
N VAL A 59 -12.91 -3.89 1.96
CA VAL A 59 -11.78 -4.82 2.03
C VAL A 59 -10.82 -4.50 3.19
N VAL A 60 -10.37 -5.54 3.89
CA VAL A 60 -9.30 -5.45 4.87
C VAL A 60 -7.99 -5.85 4.19
N VAL A 61 -7.04 -4.92 4.10
CA VAL A 61 -5.72 -5.21 3.54
C VAL A 61 -4.73 -5.33 4.69
N LYS A 62 -4.17 -6.53 4.87
CA LYS A 62 -3.17 -6.78 5.91
C LYS A 62 -1.82 -6.25 5.44
N ALA A 63 -1.32 -5.25 6.14
CA ALA A 63 0.02 -4.71 5.95
C ALA A 63 0.83 -4.88 7.24
N ALA A 64 2.14 -5.05 7.11
CA ALA A 64 3.02 -5.21 8.27
C ALA A 64 4.06 -4.09 8.28
N LEU A 65 4.31 -3.55 9.47
CA LEU A 65 5.43 -2.67 9.71
C LEU A 65 6.73 -3.39 9.34
N TRP A 66 7.65 -2.62 8.78
CA TRP A 66 9.00 -3.06 8.52
C TRP A 66 9.99 -2.13 9.22
N PHE A 67 11.29 -2.39 9.08
CA PHE A 67 12.32 -1.61 9.76
C PHE A 67 12.18 -0.10 9.46
N LYS A 68 12.35 0.76 10.48
CA LYS A 68 12.12 2.22 10.41
C LYS A 68 10.66 2.57 10.05
N ASN A 69 10.41 3.75 9.50
CA ASN A 69 9.09 4.21 9.09
C ASN A 69 8.70 3.64 7.72
N SER A 70 8.62 2.32 7.63
CA SER A 70 8.32 1.62 6.38
C SER A 70 7.32 0.48 6.57
N VAL A 71 6.67 0.09 5.47
CA VAL A 71 5.68 -1.00 5.42
C VAL A 71 6.06 -1.94 4.30
N ARG A 72 6.01 -3.24 4.58
CA ARG A 72 6.23 -4.28 3.58
C ARG A 72 4.90 -4.81 3.08
N CYS A 73 4.63 -4.60 1.80
CA CYS A 73 3.49 -5.16 1.09
C CYS A 73 3.93 -6.42 0.35
N VAL A 74 3.29 -7.55 0.62
CA VAL A 74 3.62 -8.84 0.01
C VAL A 74 2.45 -9.29 -0.86
N LEU A 75 2.70 -9.55 -2.12
CA LEU A 75 1.74 -10.13 -3.05
C LEU A 75 1.86 -11.65 -2.97
N HIS A 76 0.78 -12.30 -2.55
CA HIS A 76 0.69 -13.75 -2.53
C HIS A 76 0.22 -14.29 -3.89
N SER A 77 0.59 -15.53 -4.20
CA SER A 77 0.30 -16.17 -5.49
C SER A 77 -1.18 -16.44 -5.75
N ASP A 78 -2.01 -16.40 -4.71
CA ASP A 78 -3.46 -16.60 -4.74
C ASP A 78 -4.24 -15.31 -4.98
N LEU A 79 -3.57 -14.14 -5.01
CA LEU A 79 -4.21 -12.86 -5.30
C LEU A 79 -4.54 -12.74 -6.80
N LYS A 80 -5.76 -12.28 -7.08
CA LYS A 80 -6.22 -11.90 -8.41
C LYS A 80 -5.99 -10.42 -8.65
N GLN A 81 -6.12 -9.99 -9.91
CA GLN A 81 -6.00 -8.57 -10.27
C GLN A 81 -7.05 -7.72 -9.54
N GLU A 82 -8.27 -8.24 -9.37
CA GLU A 82 -9.34 -7.58 -8.62
C GLU A 82 -8.94 -7.27 -7.17
N ASP A 83 -8.26 -8.20 -6.49
CA ASP A 83 -7.77 -7.99 -5.13
C ASP A 83 -6.74 -6.85 -5.06
N VAL A 84 -5.86 -6.78 -6.07
CA VAL A 84 -4.86 -5.72 -6.21
C VAL A 84 -5.52 -4.38 -6.49
N ASP A 85 -6.54 -4.34 -7.35
CA ASP A 85 -7.27 -3.12 -7.69
C ASP A 85 -8.02 -2.57 -6.47
N CYS A 86 -8.70 -3.43 -5.69
CA CYS A 86 -9.33 -3.05 -4.43
C CYS A 86 -8.32 -2.51 -3.42
N ALA A 87 -7.17 -3.17 -3.27
CA ALA A 87 -6.11 -2.71 -2.39
C ALA A 87 -5.56 -1.35 -2.83
N MET A 88 -5.33 -1.15 -4.13
CA MET A 88 -4.85 0.11 -4.69
C MET A 88 -5.85 1.24 -4.47
N LYS A 89 -7.14 1.04 -4.74
CA LYS A 89 -8.18 2.04 -4.44
C LYS A 89 -8.17 2.46 -2.97
N LYS A 90 -8.03 1.49 -2.06
CA LYS A 90 -7.93 1.79 -0.61
C LYS A 90 -6.69 2.61 -0.29
N ILE A 91 -5.53 2.26 -0.85
CA ILE A 91 -4.30 3.04 -0.70
C ILE A 91 -4.54 4.47 -1.16
N ARG A 92 -5.15 4.68 -2.34
CA ARG A 92 -5.48 6.02 -2.84
C ARG A 92 -6.33 6.79 -1.83
N GLY A 93 -7.39 6.20 -1.30
CA GLY A 93 -8.24 6.88 -0.32
C GLY A 93 -7.54 7.26 1.00
N ILE A 94 -6.41 6.61 1.33
CA ILE A 94 -5.64 6.91 2.54
C ILE A 94 -4.59 8.00 2.31
N VAL A 95 -3.95 8.00 1.14
CA VAL A 95 -2.73 8.80 0.86
C VAL A 95 -2.94 9.94 -0.14
N SER A 96 -4.16 10.08 -0.67
CA SER A 96 -4.58 11.23 -1.51
C SER A 96 -5.13 12.38 -0.68
#